data_AF-M1AB40-F1
#
_entry.id   AF-M1AB40-F1
#
_cell.length_a   1.000
_cell.length_b   1.000
_cell.length_c   1.000
_cell.angle_alpha   90.00
_cell.angle_beta   90.00
_cell.angle_gamma   90.00
#
_symmetry.space_group_name_H-M   'P 1'
#
loop_
_entity.id
_entity.type
_entity.pdbx_description
1 polymer ?
#
loop_
_entity_poly.entity_id
_entity_poly.type
_entity_poly.pdbx_seq_one_letter_code
_entity_poly.pdbx_strand_id
1 'polypeptide(L)'
;MSRYASCGGGPVRASWEFKEMVKALHGAGIEVILDVVYNHTNEADDENPYTTSFRGIDNKVYYMVDLNNNAQLLNFAGCGNTFNCNHPTVMELILESLRHWVTEYHVDGFRFDLASVLCRGTDDDSVNSENVEKDYIENEQDATYLQAISKDSVLSRCKIIAEPWDCGGLYLVGKFPNWDRWAEWNGKYRDDIRRFIKGDAGMKGNFATRIAGSADLYRVRATASKIMH
;
A
#
# COMPACT_ATOMS: atom_id res chain seq x y z
N MET A 1 13.64 -12.88 21.44
CA MET A 1 12.51 -12.28 22.19
C MET A 1 11.30 -12.25 21.27
N SER A 2 10.38 -13.22 21.35
CA SER A 2 9.10 -13.17 20.60
C SER A 2 8.02 -12.59 21.52
N ARG A 3 7.88 -11.27 21.56
CA ARG A 3 6.87 -10.57 22.37
C ARG A 3 5.70 -10.13 21.47
N TYR A 4 4.92 -11.09 21.00
CA TYR A 4 3.69 -10.81 20.24
C TYR A 4 2.42 -11.36 20.91
N ALA A 5 2.52 -11.87 22.13
CA ALA A 5 1.38 -12.27 22.94
C ALA A 5 1.51 -11.67 24.34
N SER A 6 0.38 -11.41 24.98
CA SER A 6 0.28 -10.78 26.31
C SER A 6 1.16 -11.44 27.38
N CYS A 7 1.54 -12.71 27.19
CA CYS A 7 2.35 -13.50 28.11
C CYS A 7 3.45 -14.37 27.43
N GLY A 8 3.89 -14.03 26.22
CA GLY A 8 4.96 -14.80 25.55
C GLY A 8 4.56 -16.23 25.12
N GLY A 9 3.26 -16.50 24.98
CA GLY A 9 2.69 -17.81 24.61
C GLY A 9 2.96 -18.27 23.17
N GLY A 10 3.91 -17.65 22.46
CA GLY A 10 4.25 -17.99 21.09
C GLY A 10 3.23 -17.54 20.03
N PRO A 11 3.47 -17.88 18.75
CA PRO A 11 2.69 -17.38 17.62
C PRO A 11 1.24 -17.87 17.60
N VAL A 12 0.98 -19.11 18.06
CA VAL A 12 -0.39 -19.66 18.12
C VAL A 12 -1.24 -18.88 19.11
N ARG A 13 -0.67 -18.54 20.28
CA ARG A 13 -1.38 -17.73 21.28
C ARG A 13 -1.64 -16.32 20.76
N ALA A 14 -0.66 -15.70 20.10
CA ALA A 14 -0.82 -14.39 19.49
C ALA A 14 -1.96 -14.37 18.46
N SER A 15 -2.05 -15.41 17.62
CA SER A 15 -3.14 -15.58 16.66
C SER A 15 -4.51 -15.64 17.35
N TRP A 16 -4.65 -16.42 18.43
CA TRP A 16 -5.90 -16.49 19.18
C TRP A 16 -6.27 -15.17 19.85
N GLU A 17 -5.30 -14.52 20.51
CA GLU A 17 -5.53 -13.22 21.17
C GLU A 17 -5.98 -12.15 20.17
N PHE A 18 -5.42 -12.15 18.96
CA PHE A 18 -5.85 -11.25 17.90
C PHE A 18 -7.30 -11.52 17.48
N LYS A 19 -7.69 -12.78 17.27
CA LYS A 19 -9.06 -13.15 16.92
C LYS A 19 -10.06 -12.78 18.02
N GLU A 20 -9.70 -12.98 19.28
CA GLU A 20 -10.50 -12.56 20.43
C GLU A 20 -10.70 -11.04 20.47
N MET A 21 -9.63 -10.28 20.19
CA MET A 21 -9.69 -8.83 20.06
C MET A 21 -10.64 -8.38 18.94
N VAL A 22 -10.50 -8.93 17.73
CA VAL A 22 -11.38 -8.60 16.59
C VAL A 22 -12.84 -8.91 16.94
N LYS A 23 -13.10 -10.10 17.50
CA LYS A 23 -14.45 -10.50 17.92
C LYS A 23 -15.05 -9.54 18.95
N ALA A 24 -14.25 -9.07 19.91
CA ALA A 24 -14.71 -8.11 20.91
C ALA A 24 -15.03 -6.74 20.30
N LEU A 25 -14.18 -6.25 19.37
CA LEU A 25 -14.41 -5.00 18.65
C LEU A 25 -15.68 -5.07 17.78
N HIS A 26 -15.87 -6.16 17.05
CA HIS A 26 -17.10 -6.40 16.28
C HIS A 26 -18.34 -6.49 17.17
N GLY A 27 -18.23 -7.12 18.35
CA GLY A 27 -19.31 -7.15 19.35
C GLY A 27 -19.72 -5.76 19.85
N ALA A 28 -18.83 -4.77 19.74
CA ALA A 28 -19.08 -3.36 20.03
C ALA A 28 -19.42 -2.52 18.79
N GLY A 29 -19.50 -3.12 17.60
CA GLY A 29 -19.77 -2.41 16.34
C GLY A 29 -18.58 -1.61 15.80
N ILE A 30 -17.34 -1.97 16.16
CA ILE A 30 -16.12 -1.31 15.73
C ILE A 30 -15.40 -2.18 14.68
N GLU A 31 -15.10 -1.60 13.53
CA GLU A 31 -14.34 -2.26 12.45
C GLU A 31 -12.83 -2.23 12.70
N VAL A 32 -12.11 -3.20 12.13
CA VAL A 32 -10.67 -3.36 12.25
C VAL A 32 -10.03 -3.21 10.86
N ILE A 33 -9.21 -2.16 10.71
CA ILE A 33 -8.38 -1.94 9.53
C ILE A 33 -6.92 -2.16 9.90
N LEU A 34 -6.22 -2.98 9.11
CA LEU A 34 -4.80 -3.24 9.31
C LEU A 34 -3.93 -2.34 8.43
N ASP A 35 -2.87 -1.79 9.02
CA ASP A 35 -1.77 -1.21 8.27
C ASP A 35 -0.87 -2.34 7.74
N VAL A 36 -0.72 -2.43 6.42
CA VAL A 36 -0.02 -3.54 5.76
C VAL A 36 1.13 -3.04 4.90
N VAL A 37 2.26 -3.72 5.03
CA VAL A 37 3.49 -3.46 4.30
C VAL A 37 3.72 -4.63 3.34
N TYR A 38 3.53 -4.36 2.04
CA TYR A 38 3.89 -5.29 0.96
C TYR A 38 4.94 -4.71 0.02
N ASN A 39 5.42 -3.49 0.28
CA ASN A 39 6.35 -2.77 -0.58
C ASN A 39 7.83 -3.15 -0.33
N HIS A 40 8.19 -3.66 0.85
CA HIS A 40 9.54 -4.11 1.20
C HIS A 40 9.50 -5.25 2.23
N THR A 41 10.66 -5.84 2.52
CA THR A 41 10.84 -6.84 3.58
C THR A 41 11.96 -6.46 4.55
N ASN A 42 12.11 -7.23 5.63
CA ASN A 42 13.20 -7.07 6.60
C ASN A 42 14.56 -7.59 6.10
N GLU A 43 14.71 -8.01 4.84
CA GLU A 43 15.96 -8.61 4.34
C GLU A 43 17.04 -7.60 3.92
N ALA A 44 16.81 -6.30 4.16
CA ALA A 44 17.73 -5.19 3.95
C ALA A 44 18.21 -5.02 2.48
N ASP A 45 19.34 -4.36 2.25
CA ASP A 45 19.93 -4.08 0.94
C ASP A 45 21.04 -5.11 0.58
N ASP A 46 21.79 -4.84 -0.49
CA ASP A 46 22.92 -5.66 -0.92
C ASP A 46 24.21 -5.38 -0.13
N GLU A 47 24.34 -4.21 0.50
CA GLU A 47 25.53 -3.84 1.27
C GLU A 47 25.56 -4.57 2.62
N ASN A 48 24.39 -4.66 3.27
CA ASN A 48 24.21 -5.29 4.58
C ASN A 48 23.07 -6.32 4.54
N PRO A 49 23.24 -7.42 3.79
CA PRO A 49 22.16 -8.38 3.53
C PRO A 49 21.72 -9.12 4.81
N TYR A 50 20.41 -9.30 4.98
CA TYR A 50 19.83 -10.08 6.08
C TYR A 50 18.90 -11.18 5.58
N THR A 51 19.48 -12.23 4.99
CA THR A 51 18.73 -13.35 4.39
C THR A 51 18.04 -14.20 5.45
N THR A 52 16.70 -14.19 5.43
CA THR A 52 15.84 -14.93 6.36
C THR A 52 14.74 -15.74 5.66
N SER A 53 14.34 -15.37 4.43
CA SER A 53 13.25 -15.98 3.68
C SER A 53 13.43 -15.77 2.17
N PHE A 54 12.76 -14.78 1.57
CA PHE A 54 12.53 -14.65 0.13
C PHE A 54 13.80 -14.57 -0.70
N ARG A 55 14.81 -13.85 -0.22
CA ARG A 55 16.12 -13.69 -0.86
C ARG A 55 16.81 -15.04 -1.05
N GLY A 56 16.66 -15.95 -0.09
CA GLY A 56 17.21 -17.30 -0.17
C GLY A 56 16.38 -18.27 -1.00
N ILE A 57 15.09 -17.99 -1.20
CA ILE A 57 14.19 -18.81 -2.02
C ILE A 57 14.39 -18.47 -3.50
N ASP A 58 14.15 -17.21 -3.88
CA ASP A 58 14.41 -16.70 -5.22
C ASP A 58 14.43 -15.16 -5.24
N ASN A 59 15.63 -14.58 -5.20
CA ASN A 59 15.81 -13.13 -5.12
C ASN A 59 15.18 -12.37 -6.30
N LYS A 60 15.24 -12.92 -7.52
CA LYS A 60 14.79 -12.22 -8.74
C LYS A 60 13.27 -12.24 -8.89
N VAL A 61 12.63 -13.28 -8.37
CA VAL A 61 11.17 -13.37 -8.33
C VAL A 61 10.60 -12.41 -7.30
N TYR A 62 11.16 -12.39 -6.09
CA TYR A 62 10.56 -11.67 -4.97
C TYR A 62 10.95 -10.19 -4.89
N TYR A 63 12.11 -9.80 -5.42
CA TYR A 63 12.57 -8.41 -5.35
C TYR A 63 12.76 -7.79 -6.72
N MET A 64 12.52 -6.48 -6.79
CA MET A 64 12.88 -5.68 -7.96
C MET A 64 14.40 -5.56 -8.02
N VAL A 65 14.98 -5.95 -9.15
CA VAL A 65 16.42 -5.94 -9.40
C VAL A 65 16.76 -5.18 -10.67
N ASP A 66 17.87 -4.46 -10.65
CA ASP A 66 18.45 -3.84 -11.84
C ASP A 66 19.22 -4.88 -12.65
N LEU A 67 18.60 -5.39 -13.71
CA LEU A 67 19.20 -6.40 -14.59
C LEU A 67 20.42 -5.88 -15.36
N ASN A 68 20.54 -4.57 -15.56
CA ASN A 68 21.65 -3.91 -16.24
C ASN A 68 22.82 -3.62 -15.30
N ASN A 69 22.58 -3.63 -13.99
CA ASN A 69 23.58 -3.38 -12.97
C ASN A 69 23.71 -4.55 -11.99
N ASN A 70 24.21 -5.69 -12.48
CA ASN A 70 24.52 -6.88 -11.69
C ASN A 70 23.38 -7.44 -10.82
N ALA A 71 22.11 -7.19 -11.22
CA ALA A 71 20.93 -7.59 -10.44
C ALA A 71 20.90 -7.00 -9.02
N GLN A 72 21.42 -5.77 -8.84
CA GLN A 72 21.32 -5.04 -7.58
C GLN A 72 19.86 -4.74 -7.23
N LEU A 73 19.54 -4.77 -5.95
CA LEU A 73 18.21 -4.49 -5.43
C LEU A 73 17.83 -3.02 -5.64
N LEU A 74 16.61 -2.80 -6.14
CA LEU A 74 16.04 -1.48 -6.30
C LEU A 74 15.33 -1.05 -5.01
N ASN A 75 15.47 0.22 -4.64
CA ASN A 75 15.02 0.73 -3.34
C ASN A 75 14.05 1.92 -3.47
N PHE A 76 12.88 1.67 -4.04
CA PHE A 76 11.78 2.63 -4.12
C PHE A 76 11.04 2.80 -2.78
N ALA A 77 11.14 1.82 -1.87
CA ALA A 77 10.56 1.88 -0.53
C ALA A 77 11.40 2.69 0.48
N GLY A 78 12.68 2.95 0.18
CA GLY A 78 13.61 3.57 1.12
C GLY A 78 14.07 2.65 2.26
N CYS A 79 13.80 1.34 2.17
CA CYS A 79 14.09 0.33 3.21
C CYS A 79 15.16 -0.70 2.80
N GLY A 80 15.86 -0.46 1.68
CA GLY A 80 16.98 -1.25 1.19
C GLY A 80 16.60 -2.21 0.06
N ASN A 81 15.33 -2.63 -0.01
CA ASN A 81 14.78 -3.42 -1.10
C ASN A 81 13.36 -2.97 -1.46
N THR A 82 12.90 -3.39 -2.62
CA THR A 82 11.51 -3.23 -3.07
C THR A 82 10.99 -4.58 -3.50
N PHE A 83 9.84 -4.98 -2.95
CA PHE A 83 9.20 -6.24 -3.24
C PHE A 83 8.52 -6.20 -4.62
N ASN A 84 8.72 -7.24 -5.43
CA ASN A 84 8.28 -7.28 -6.81
C ASN A 84 6.79 -7.65 -6.93
N CYS A 85 5.91 -6.71 -6.59
CA CYS A 85 4.47 -6.95 -6.45
C CYS A 85 3.76 -7.31 -7.76
N ASN A 86 4.35 -6.98 -8.92
CA ASN A 86 3.78 -7.27 -10.23
C ASN A 86 4.25 -8.61 -10.81
N HIS A 87 5.18 -9.32 -10.17
CA HIS A 87 5.49 -10.70 -10.55
C HIS A 87 4.32 -11.64 -10.16
N PRO A 88 3.84 -12.55 -11.03
CA PRO A 88 2.66 -13.38 -10.77
C PRO A 88 2.69 -14.16 -9.44
N THR A 89 3.81 -14.81 -9.13
CA THR A 89 4.01 -15.54 -7.86
C THR A 89 3.88 -14.64 -6.64
N VAL A 90 4.38 -13.41 -6.73
CA VAL A 90 4.37 -12.45 -5.62
C VAL A 90 2.99 -11.84 -5.45
N MET A 91 2.33 -11.50 -6.56
CA MET A 91 0.93 -11.09 -6.58
C MET A 91 0.03 -12.13 -5.90
N GLU A 92 0.18 -13.40 -6.25
CA GLU A 92 -0.61 -14.48 -5.65
C GLU A 92 -0.34 -14.59 -4.13
N LEU A 93 0.93 -14.53 -3.72
CA LEU A 93 1.31 -14.52 -2.31
C LEU A 93 0.61 -13.40 -1.53
N ILE A 94 0.59 -12.18 -2.07
CA ILE A 94 -0.03 -11.05 -1.38
C ILE A 94 -1.55 -11.19 -1.36
N LEU A 95 -2.18 -11.62 -2.46
CA LEU A 95 -3.63 -11.86 -2.51
C LEU A 95 -4.05 -12.92 -1.48
N GLU A 96 -3.32 -14.03 -1.38
CA GLU A 96 -3.55 -15.07 -0.38
C GLU A 96 -3.35 -14.54 1.04
N SER A 97 -2.32 -13.71 1.27
CA SER A 97 -2.10 -13.06 2.56
C SER A 97 -3.29 -12.17 2.96
N LEU A 98 -3.77 -11.32 2.06
CA LEU A 98 -4.93 -10.45 2.30
C LEU A 98 -6.19 -11.27 2.54
N ARG A 99 -6.46 -12.28 1.71
CA ARG A 99 -7.61 -13.20 1.88
C ARG A 99 -7.55 -13.92 3.23
N HIS A 100 -6.36 -14.32 3.67
CA HIS A 100 -6.17 -14.96 4.96
C HIS A 100 -6.56 -14.03 6.11
N TRP A 101 -6.11 -12.77 6.09
CA TRP A 101 -6.51 -11.78 7.11
C TRP A 101 -8.03 -11.54 7.16
N VAL A 102 -8.70 -11.53 6.00
CA VAL A 102 -10.16 -11.36 5.95
C VAL A 102 -10.88 -12.61 6.43
N THR A 103 -10.54 -13.78 5.89
CA THR A 103 -11.31 -15.01 6.13
C THR A 103 -10.99 -15.67 7.46
N GLU A 104 -9.73 -15.65 7.89
CA GLU A 104 -9.29 -16.33 9.12
C GLU A 104 -9.34 -15.41 10.35
N TYR A 105 -9.10 -14.11 10.16
CA TYR A 105 -9.02 -13.13 11.24
C TYR A 105 -10.15 -12.10 11.23
N HIS A 106 -11.02 -12.11 10.21
CA HIS A 106 -12.18 -11.21 10.10
C HIS A 106 -11.79 -9.73 10.09
N VAL A 107 -10.66 -9.39 9.48
CA VAL A 107 -10.25 -7.99 9.25
C VAL A 107 -11.20 -7.35 8.22
N ASP A 108 -11.61 -6.10 8.47
CA ASP A 108 -12.62 -5.37 7.67
C ASP A 108 -12.00 -4.52 6.54
N GLY A 109 -10.69 -4.29 6.59
CA GLY A 109 -9.99 -3.50 5.60
C GLY A 109 -8.49 -3.38 5.81
N PHE A 110 -7.85 -2.72 4.85
CA PHE A 110 -6.41 -2.55 4.80
C PHE A 110 -6.05 -1.11 4.44
N ARG A 111 -5.05 -0.57 5.14
CA ARG A 111 -4.29 0.60 4.72
C ARG A 111 -2.95 0.10 4.20
N PHE A 112 -2.67 0.34 2.93
CA PHE A 112 -1.45 -0.06 2.27
C PHE A 112 -0.40 1.04 2.42
N ASP A 113 0.70 0.68 3.07
CA ASP A 113 1.90 1.49 3.19
C ASP A 113 2.61 1.62 1.83
N LEU A 114 3.08 2.83 1.51
CA LEU A 114 3.71 3.18 0.22
C LEU A 114 3.08 2.50 -1.00
N ALA A 115 1.75 2.61 -1.11
CA ALA A 115 0.95 1.87 -2.07
C ALA A 115 1.31 2.15 -3.53
N SER A 116 2.03 3.25 -3.83
CA SER A 116 2.51 3.52 -5.20
C SER A 116 3.60 2.54 -5.66
N VAL A 117 4.30 1.87 -4.74
CA VAL A 117 5.22 0.78 -5.10
C VAL A 117 4.47 -0.34 -5.83
N LEU A 118 3.21 -0.60 -5.46
CA LEU A 118 2.35 -1.59 -6.12
C LEU A 118 2.02 -1.22 -7.57
N CYS A 119 2.19 0.06 -7.93
CA CYS A 119 2.08 0.46 -9.32
C CYS A 119 3.32 0.01 -10.07
N ARG A 120 4.54 0.14 -9.52
CA ARG A 120 5.82 -0.01 -10.23
C ARG A 120 5.99 -1.34 -10.97
N GLY A 121 6.53 -1.26 -12.18
CA GLY A 121 6.43 -2.31 -13.19
C GLY A 121 7.63 -3.23 -13.13
N THR A 122 7.52 -4.38 -13.79
CA THR A 122 8.57 -5.39 -13.82
C THR A 122 9.60 -5.18 -14.93
N ASP A 123 9.28 -4.34 -15.91
CA ASP A 123 10.05 -4.25 -17.15
C ASP A 123 11.05 -3.09 -17.11
N ASP A 124 12.22 -3.32 -17.71
CA ASP A 124 13.41 -2.44 -17.70
C ASP A 124 13.10 -0.97 -18.05
N ASP A 125 12.19 -0.76 -19.01
CA ASP A 125 11.74 0.57 -19.44
C ASP A 125 10.91 1.30 -18.37
N SER A 126 10.15 0.58 -17.55
CA SER A 126 9.25 1.14 -16.52
C SER A 126 9.95 1.44 -15.19
N VAL A 127 11.08 0.77 -14.94
CA VAL A 127 11.85 0.84 -13.70
C VAL A 127 12.79 2.05 -13.69
N ASN A 128 13.31 2.42 -14.87
CA ASN A 128 14.25 3.52 -15.07
C ASN A 128 13.64 4.75 -15.76
N SER A 129 12.34 4.73 -16.08
CA SER A 129 11.69 5.88 -16.69
C SER A 129 11.71 7.09 -15.76
N GLU A 130 12.36 8.17 -16.18
CA GLU A 130 12.25 9.49 -15.55
C GLU A 130 10.80 10.01 -15.52
N ASN A 131 9.87 9.32 -16.22
CA ASN A 131 8.46 9.64 -16.32
C ASN A 131 7.57 8.44 -15.95
N VAL A 132 7.88 7.74 -14.84
CA VAL A 132 7.01 6.70 -14.26
C VAL A 132 5.54 7.15 -14.24
N GLU A 133 5.26 8.40 -13.86
CA GLU A 133 3.90 8.96 -13.84
C GLU A 133 3.21 8.94 -15.22
N LYS A 134 3.97 9.07 -16.32
CA LYS A 134 3.46 9.10 -17.69
C LYS A 134 3.31 7.70 -18.29
N ASP A 135 4.28 6.82 -18.05
CA ASP A 135 4.23 5.44 -18.56
C ASP A 135 3.13 4.61 -17.87
N TYR A 136 2.81 4.90 -16.60
CA TYR A 136 1.63 4.34 -15.92
C TYR A 136 0.29 4.83 -16.46
N ILE A 137 0.22 6.12 -16.85
CA ILE A 137 -1.03 6.71 -17.35
C ILE A 137 -1.29 6.28 -18.80
N GLU A 138 -0.26 6.03 -19.58
CA GLU A 138 -0.38 5.63 -21.00
C GLU A 138 -0.49 4.09 -21.19
N ASN A 139 0.12 3.28 -20.31
CA ASN A 139 0.02 1.81 -20.35
C ASN A 139 -0.91 1.27 -19.25
N GLU A 140 -2.22 1.51 -19.37
CA GLU A 140 -3.28 0.95 -18.49
C GLU A 140 -3.16 -0.59 -18.24
N GLN A 141 -2.32 -1.29 -18.98
CA GLN A 141 -2.03 -2.72 -18.91
C GLN A 141 -1.19 -3.16 -17.70
N ASP A 142 -0.34 -2.30 -17.13
CA ASP A 142 0.57 -2.71 -16.03
C ASP A 142 -0.08 -2.64 -14.64
N ALA A 143 -1.29 -2.10 -14.54
CA ALA A 143 -2.03 -2.02 -13.29
C ALA A 143 -2.76 -3.35 -12.93
N THR A 144 -2.20 -4.48 -13.36
CA THR A 144 -2.78 -5.83 -13.22
C THR A 144 -2.99 -6.20 -11.76
N TYR A 145 -2.05 -5.83 -10.88
CA TYR A 145 -2.11 -6.19 -9.47
C TYR A 145 -3.17 -5.41 -8.66
N LEU A 146 -3.17 -4.07 -8.73
CA LEU A 146 -4.18 -3.27 -8.05
C LEU A 146 -5.60 -3.57 -8.56
N GLN A 147 -5.71 -3.88 -9.85
CA GLN A 147 -6.95 -4.37 -10.43
C GLN A 147 -7.36 -5.73 -9.83
N ALA A 148 -6.42 -6.66 -9.65
CA ALA A 148 -6.68 -7.96 -9.03
C ALA A 148 -7.21 -7.81 -7.59
N ILE A 149 -6.59 -6.95 -6.76
CA ILE A 149 -7.13 -6.64 -5.41
C ILE A 149 -8.55 -6.07 -5.51
N SER A 150 -8.77 -5.13 -6.44
CA SER A 150 -10.05 -4.43 -6.56
C SER A 150 -11.18 -5.35 -6.99
N LYS A 151 -10.88 -6.34 -7.84
CA LYS A 151 -11.83 -7.31 -8.42
C LYS A 151 -11.94 -8.60 -7.61
N ASP A 152 -11.10 -8.82 -6.61
CA ASP A 152 -11.12 -10.04 -5.81
C ASP A 152 -12.43 -10.21 -5.05
N SER A 153 -13.02 -11.41 -5.14
CA SER A 153 -14.35 -11.68 -4.56
C SER A 153 -14.41 -11.53 -3.03
N VAL A 154 -13.33 -11.86 -2.32
CA VAL A 154 -13.24 -11.74 -0.86
C VAL A 154 -12.93 -10.29 -0.48
N LEU A 155 -11.93 -9.68 -1.13
CA LEU A 155 -11.48 -8.33 -0.81
C LEU A 155 -12.47 -7.26 -1.26
N SER A 156 -13.35 -7.54 -2.24
CA SER A 156 -14.38 -6.60 -2.73
C SER A 156 -15.31 -6.05 -1.65
N ARG A 157 -15.43 -6.73 -0.52
CA ARG A 157 -16.23 -6.31 0.64
C ARG A 157 -15.45 -5.48 1.66
N CYS A 158 -14.12 -5.51 1.57
CA CYS A 158 -13.23 -4.84 2.49
C CYS A 158 -12.97 -3.39 2.06
N LYS A 159 -12.63 -2.56 3.04
CA LYS A 159 -12.14 -1.19 2.83
C LYS A 159 -10.68 -1.25 2.41
N ILE A 160 -10.30 -0.58 1.33
CA ILE A 160 -8.92 -0.52 0.86
C ILE A 160 -8.49 0.93 0.74
N ILE A 161 -7.41 1.28 1.46
CA ILE A 161 -6.91 2.63 1.61
C ILE A 161 -5.45 2.63 1.17
N ALA A 162 -5.08 3.54 0.28
CA ALA A 162 -3.71 3.69 -0.22
C ALA A 162 -3.00 4.85 0.46
N GLU A 163 -1.71 4.69 0.74
CA GLU A 163 -0.74 5.79 0.78
C GLU A 163 -0.19 5.99 -0.65
N PRO A 164 -0.69 6.96 -1.43
CA PRO A 164 -0.43 7.02 -2.86
C PRO A 164 0.89 7.74 -3.18
N TRP A 165 1.98 7.40 -2.51
CA TRP A 165 3.34 7.89 -2.80
C TRP A 165 4.42 6.92 -2.30
N ASP A 166 5.64 7.03 -2.84
CA ASP A 166 6.81 6.27 -2.41
C ASP A 166 8.08 7.12 -2.30
N CYS A 167 9.14 6.53 -1.76
CA CYS A 167 10.45 7.18 -1.59
C CYS A 167 11.23 7.28 -2.91
N GLY A 168 10.83 6.54 -3.94
CA GLY A 168 11.38 6.58 -5.29
C GLY A 168 10.83 7.73 -6.15
N GLY A 169 10.13 8.70 -5.54
CA GLY A 169 9.66 9.92 -6.21
C GLY A 169 8.28 9.81 -6.88
N LEU A 170 7.62 8.65 -6.82
CA LEU A 170 6.28 8.50 -7.39
C LEU A 170 5.23 9.12 -6.44
N TYR A 171 4.45 10.07 -6.93
CA TYR A 171 3.45 10.79 -6.13
C TYR A 171 2.09 10.80 -6.85
N LEU A 172 1.18 9.93 -6.40
CA LEU A 172 -0.10 9.62 -7.06
C LEU A 172 -1.33 10.19 -6.33
N VAL A 173 -1.18 11.17 -5.42
CA VAL A 173 -2.33 11.78 -4.72
C VAL A 173 -3.33 12.36 -5.71
N GLY A 174 -4.57 11.84 -5.69
CA GLY A 174 -5.65 12.19 -6.62
C GLY A 174 -5.55 11.53 -7.99
N LYS A 175 -4.49 10.76 -8.23
CA LYS A 175 -4.20 10.06 -9.49
C LYS A 175 -4.12 8.54 -9.32
N PHE A 176 -4.17 8.03 -8.09
CA PHE A 176 -4.04 6.61 -7.80
C PHE A 176 -5.10 5.79 -8.56
N PRO A 177 -4.72 4.66 -9.18
CA PRO A 177 -5.68 3.77 -9.82
C PRO A 177 -6.67 3.23 -8.79
N ASN A 178 -7.93 3.67 -8.87
CA ASN A 178 -8.88 3.45 -7.78
C ASN A 178 -10.01 2.46 -8.09
N TRP A 179 -10.36 2.21 -9.36
CA TRP A 179 -11.52 1.41 -9.80
C TRP A 179 -12.77 1.59 -8.92
N ASP A 180 -13.04 2.82 -8.47
CA ASP A 180 -14.13 3.15 -7.54
C ASP A 180 -14.13 2.37 -6.20
N ARG A 181 -13.00 1.80 -5.82
CA ARG A 181 -12.81 0.94 -4.64
C ARG A 181 -11.83 1.52 -3.64
N TRP A 182 -10.76 2.16 -4.11
CA TRP A 182 -9.70 2.67 -3.24
C TRP A 182 -9.99 4.06 -2.70
N ALA A 183 -9.82 4.22 -1.39
CA ALA A 183 -9.64 5.51 -0.75
C ALA A 183 -8.14 5.84 -0.68
N GLU A 184 -7.81 7.12 -0.51
CA GLU A 184 -6.43 7.60 -0.44
C GLU A 184 -6.19 8.43 0.83
N TRP A 185 -5.00 8.30 1.40
CA TRP A 185 -4.49 9.29 2.34
C TRP A 185 -4.22 10.61 1.62
N ASN A 186 -4.94 11.66 2.02
CA ASN A 186 -4.84 12.97 1.39
C ASN A 186 -3.72 13.81 2.04
N GLY A 187 -2.49 13.63 1.56
CA GLY A 187 -1.33 14.41 2.00
C GLY A 187 -1.51 15.93 1.80
N LYS A 188 -2.19 16.33 0.72
CA LYS A 188 -2.49 17.76 0.47
C LYS A 188 -3.43 18.35 1.52
N TYR A 189 -4.43 17.59 1.99
CA TYR A 189 -5.29 18.00 3.11
C TYR A 189 -4.44 18.27 4.36
N ARG A 190 -3.61 17.31 4.77
CA ARG A 190 -2.74 17.45 5.94
C ARG A 190 -1.89 18.72 5.84
N ASP A 191 -1.24 18.95 4.71
CA ASP A 191 -0.27 20.03 4.56
C ASP A 191 -0.94 21.40 4.42
N ASP A 192 -2.00 21.52 3.61
CA ASP A 192 -2.73 22.78 3.44
C ASP A 192 -3.44 23.21 4.72
N ILE A 193 -4.05 22.29 5.48
CA ILE A 193 -4.68 22.59 6.77
C ILE A 193 -3.63 23.05 7.79
N ARG A 194 -2.47 22.38 7.86
CA ARG A 194 -1.36 22.79 8.74
C ARG A 194 -0.86 24.18 8.40
N ARG A 195 -0.66 24.49 7.12
CA ARG A 195 -0.24 25.82 6.64
C ARG A 195 -1.26 26.91 6.95
N PHE A 196 -2.56 26.61 6.78
CA PHE A 196 -3.62 27.52 7.16
C PHE A 196 -3.62 27.82 8.66
N ILE A 197 -3.55 26.80 9.52
CA ILE A 197 -3.51 26.96 10.99
C ILE A 197 -2.25 27.71 11.43
N LYS A 198 -1.10 27.43 10.80
CA LYS A 198 0.16 28.13 11.05
C LYS A 198 0.08 29.63 10.69
N GLY A 199 -0.84 30.03 9.80
CA GLY A 199 -1.03 31.41 9.37
C GLY A 199 -0.28 31.77 8.09
N ASP A 200 0.09 30.80 7.26
CA ASP A 200 0.69 31.07 5.94
C ASP A 200 -0.28 31.91 5.07
N ALA A 201 0.24 32.91 4.37
CA ALA A 201 -0.56 33.79 3.52
C ALA A 201 -1.17 33.05 2.31
N GLY A 202 -2.36 33.49 1.88
CA GLY A 202 -3.02 32.95 0.68
C GLY A 202 -3.74 31.61 0.83
N MET A 203 -3.77 31.02 2.03
CA MET A 203 -4.28 29.65 2.24
C MET A 203 -5.81 29.50 2.24
N LYS A 204 -6.60 30.58 2.24
CA LYS A 204 -8.07 30.52 2.36
C LYS A 204 -8.73 29.66 1.28
N GLY A 205 -8.26 29.77 0.03
CA GLY A 205 -8.79 29.00 -1.10
C GLY A 205 -8.51 27.50 -0.94
N ASN A 206 -7.25 27.13 -0.74
CA ASN A 206 -6.85 25.75 -0.50
C ASN A 206 -7.58 25.14 0.70
N PHE A 207 -7.67 25.89 1.81
CA PHE A 207 -8.41 25.47 3.00
C PHE A 207 -9.88 25.12 2.69
N ALA A 208 -10.59 26.01 1.98
CA ALA A 208 -11.98 25.78 1.60
C ALA A 208 -12.12 24.53 0.72
N THR A 209 -11.21 24.34 -0.24
CA THR A 209 -11.18 23.15 -1.09
C THR A 209 -10.92 21.87 -0.30
N ARG A 210 -9.98 21.90 0.66
CA ARG A 210 -9.64 20.74 1.50
C ARG A 210 -10.79 20.32 2.41
N ILE A 211 -11.44 21.26 3.11
CA ILE A 211 -12.54 20.94 4.03
C ILE A 211 -13.80 20.47 3.28
N ALA A 212 -13.97 20.89 2.02
CA ALA A 212 -15.04 20.45 1.13
C ALA A 212 -14.75 19.10 0.43
N GLY A 213 -13.84 18.28 0.96
CA GLY A 213 -13.55 16.94 0.44
C GLY A 213 -12.63 16.89 -0.78
N SER A 214 -11.82 17.93 -1.03
CA SER A 214 -10.81 17.95 -2.10
C SER A 214 -11.36 17.59 -3.49
N ALA A 215 -12.46 18.24 -3.89
CA ALA A 215 -13.10 18.02 -5.18
C ALA A 215 -12.16 18.24 -6.38
N ASP A 216 -11.17 19.12 -6.28
CA ASP A 216 -10.13 19.31 -7.31
C ASP A 216 -9.26 18.06 -7.54
N LEU A 217 -9.19 17.15 -6.56
CA LEU A 217 -8.49 15.87 -6.68
C LEU A 217 -9.43 14.74 -7.07
N TYR A 218 -10.63 14.68 -6.47
CA TYR A 218 -11.45 13.46 -6.49
C TYR A 218 -12.78 13.57 -7.26
N ARG A 219 -13.19 14.76 -7.71
CA ARG A 219 -14.51 14.99 -8.33
C ARG A 219 -14.69 14.34 -9.70
N VAL A 220 -13.61 14.13 -10.46
CA VAL A 220 -13.68 13.71 -11.88
C VAL A 220 -13.63 12.18 -12.05
N ARG A 221 -13.43 11.42 -10.98
CA ARG A 221 -13.38 9.94 -11.01
C ARG A 221 -14.46 9.28 -10.15
N ALA A 222 -15.59 9.95 -9.94
CA ALA A 222 -16.64 9.46 -9.08
C ALA A 222 -17.65 8.59 -9.85
N THR A 223 -17.47 7.28 -9.79
CA THR A 223 -18.58 6.42 -9.38
C THR A 223 -18.30 5.92 -7.96
N ALA A 224 -18.40 6.86 -7.00
CA ALA A 224 -18.38 6.66 -5.54
C ALA A 224 -17.00 6.53 -4.84
N SER A 225 -16.23 7.63 -4.80
CA SER A 225 -15.33 7.86 -3.66
C SER A 225 -16.17 8.17 -2.41
N LYS A 226 -16.38 7.17 -1.56
CA LYS A 226 -16.92 7.38 -0.22
C LYS A 226 -15.78 7.86 0.67
N ILE A 227 -15.75 9.15 0.97
CA ILE A 227 -15.11 9.64 2.19
C ILE A 227 -15.83 8.94 3.34
N MET A 228 -15.14 8.03 4.03
CA MET A 228 -15.68 7.40 5.24
C MET A 228 -15.74 8.47 6.33
N HIS A 229 -16.96 8.88 6.65
CA HIS A 229 -17.30 9.58 7.90
C HIS A 229 -17.68 8.55 8.95
#